data_AF-A0A0E9LV17-F1
#
_entry.id   AF-A0A0E9LV17-F1
#
_cell.length_a   1.000
_cell.length_b   1.000
_cell.length_c   1.000
_cell.angle_alpha   90.00
_cell.angle_beta   90.00
_cell.angle_gamma   90.00
#
_symmetry.space_group_name_H-M   'P 1'
#
loop_
_entity.id
_entity.type
_entity.pdbx_description
1 polymer ?
#
loop_
_entity_poly.entity_id
_entity_poly.type
_entity_poly.pdbx_seq_one_letter_code
_entity_poly.pdbx_strand_id
1 'polypeptide(L)'
;MKKVILPVALMIVLLIMAVHLFHRPELPNLNHLQLQQQFSVKPVASVDHTQFEQLQKDFATPQDVTEACIDCHNERHKEVMASSHWNWERISYVEGRGIERMGKQNVINNFCIGTSSNQQSCSKCHIGFGMSNDLFDFNNARNVDCMVCHDHSEAYIKGTSAAGYPDRSVNLSQVAQSVGRPGNINCGACHFSGGGGNNVKHGDLEMALLEADRSVDVHMAANGINMTCVDCHEAENHKMKGTLYSVSSTHVSRLSCDDCHSSTPHNDRMLDVHTGKVACQTCHIPEYAKVNATKMAWRWSEAGHLKDGEPYAIMDSMGREVYLSIKGSFEWATNVEPEYVWFNGHATHYVLGDEVDTIPLQVNRLLGSATDRESKIYPVKVHRGDQIYDPNTKMLIQPKLWSDAKGDSAFWQDLDWHEAATAGMQEVGLPYSGEYAFIPTEMYWPVNHMVSTKDESLSCADCHTRDNGRLAGLNDFYLPGRDRHAGIDILGKLMIFGALLGVVIHAMARFIMAIRHKEIESQDINY
;
A
#
# COMPACT_ATOMS: atom_id res chain seq x y z
N MET A 1 -59.46 0.70 -32.56
CA MET A 1 -57.99 0.60 -32.64
C MET A 1 -57.30 1.92 -32.99
N LYS A 2 -57.71 2.67 -34.04
CA LYS A 2 -57.04 3.95 -34.44
C LYS A 2 -57.02 5.07 -33.37
N LYS A 3 -57.98 5.11 -32.43
CA LYS A 3 -58.06 6.17 -31.39
C LYS A 3 -57.04 6.05 -30.24
N VAL A 4 -56.39 4.89 -30.08
CA VAL A 4 -55.40 4.65 -29.01
C VAL A 4 -53.96 4.79 -29.54
N ILE A 5 -53.76 4.59 -30.85
CA ILE A 5 -52.43 4.63 -31.48
C ILE A 5 -51.84 6.04 -31.43
N LEU A 6 -52.64 7.08 -31.68
CA LEU A 6 -52.19 8.47 -31.71
C LEU A 6 -51.67 8.99 -30.33
N PRO A 7 -52.40 8.83 -29.21
CA PRO A 7 -51.91 9.26 -27.90
C PRO A 7 -50.71 8.44 -27.41
N VAL A 8 -50.64 7.15 -27.73
CA VAL A 8 -49.47 6.31 -27.38
C VAL A 8 -48.24 6.73 -28.18
N ALA A 9 -48.40 7.00 -29.48
CA ALA A 9 -47.30 7.51 -30.31
C ALA A 9 -46.82 8.89 -29.80
N LEU A 10 -47.73 9.79 -29.44
CA LEU A 10 -47.39 11.10 -28.87
C LEU A 10 -46.64 10.97 -27.54
N MET A 11 -47.10 10.08 -26.65
CA MET A 11 -46.43 9.82 -25.37
C MET A 11 -45.02 9.25 -25.57
N ILE A 12 -44.83 8.32 -26.52
CA ILE A 12 -43.51 7.77 -26.85
C ILE A 12 -42.60 8.87 -27.40
N VAL A 13 -43.09 9.73 -28.30
CA VAL A 13 -42.30 10.86 -28.84
C VAL A 13 -41.93 11.84 -27.74
N LEU A 14 -42.86 12.19 -26.84
CA LEU A 14 -42.58 13.06 -25.70
C LEU A 14 -41.59 12.43 -24.72
N LEU A 15 -41.66 11.11 -24.50
CA LEU A 15 -40.71 10.37 -23.68
C LEU A 15 -39.31 10.38 -24.31
N ILE A 16 -39.20 10.09 -25.62
CA ILE A 16 -37.93 10.15 -26.35
C ILE A 16 -37.37 11.58 -26.33
N MET A 17 -38.21 12.58 -26.54
CA MET A 17 -37.80 13.99 -26.50
C MET A 17 -37.35 14.41 -25.10
N ALA A 18 -38.04 13.96 -24.05
CA ALA A 18 -37.63 14.18 -22.66
C ALA A 18 -36.30 13.47 -22.37
N VAL A 19 -36.13 12.21 -22.78
CA VAL A 19 -34.84 11.51 -22.68
C VAL A 19 -33.78 12.31 -23.42
N HIS A 20 -34.01 12.82 -24.63
CA HIS A 20 -32.99 13.56 -25.36
C HIS A 20 -32.69 14.96 -24.79
N LEU A 21 -33.68 15.63 -24.18
CA LEU A 21 -33.52 16.93 -23.52
C LEU A 21 -32.83 16.81 -22.16
N PHE A 22 -33.10 15.74 -21.41
CA PHE A 22 -32.62 15.57 -20.03
C PHE A 22 -31.45 14.58 -19.89
N HIS A 23 -31.31 13.63 -20.81
CA HIS A 23 -30.16 12.72 -20.85
C HIS A 23 -29.03 13.38 -21.64
N ARG A 24 -28.09 13.98 -20.93
CA ARG A 24 -26.82 14.39 -21.50
C ARG A 24 -25.89 13.17 -21.44
N PRO A 25 -25.46 12.60 -22.58
CA PRO A 25 -24.47 11.53 -22.54
C PRO A 25 -23.22 12.04 -21.82
N GLU A 26 -22.58 11.19 -21.02
CA GLU A 26 -21.29 11.52 -20.42
C GLU A 26 -20.32 11.93 -21.53
N LEU A 27 -19.69 13.09 -21.38
CA LEU A 27 -18.65 13.49 -22.30
C LEU A 27 -17.49 12.50 -22.17
N PRO A 28 -16.92 12.03 -23.29
CA PRO A 28 -15.79 11.12 -23.23
C PRO A 28 -14.61 11.78 -22.50
N ASN A 29 -14.04 11.08 -21.52
CA ASN A 29 -12.82 11.53 -20.86
C ASN A 29 -11.64 11.34 -21.83
N LEU A 30 -11.27 12.43 -22.52
CA LEU A 30 -10.23 12.41 -23.55
C LEU A 30 -8.86 12.01 -22.99
N ASN A 31 -8.55 12.41 -21.75
CA ASN A 31 -7.30 12.01 -21.09
C ASN A 31 -7.26 10.48 -20.90
N HIS A 32 -8.34 9.90 -20.41
CA HIS A 32 -8.44 8.45 -20.26
C HIS A 32 -8.26 7.71 -21.60
N LEU A 33 -8.87 8.19 -22.69
CA LEU A 33 -8.69 7.60 -24.02
C LEU A 33 -7.25 7.70 -24.52
N GLN A 34 -6.57 8.81 -24.24
CA GLN A 34 -5.16 9.01 -24.57
C GLN A 34 -4.26 8.04 -23.81
N LEU A 35 -4.49 7.84 -22.51
CA LEU A 35 -3.76 6.84 -21.72
C LEU A 35 -3.98 5.42 -22.25
N GLN A 36 -5.22 5.06 -22.58
CA GLN A 36 -5.52 3.76 -23.19
C GLN A 36 -4.75 3.54 -24.48
N GLN A 37 -4.68 4.57 -25.33
CA GLN A 37 -3.89 4.50 -26.55
C GLN A 37 -2.39 4.35 -26.26
N GLN A 38 -1.84 5.15 -25.34
CA GLN A 38 -0.42 5.12 -24.98
C GLN A 38 0.01 3.74 -24.49
N PHE A 39 -0.73 3.16 -23.54
CA PHE A 39 -0.37 1.88 -22.92
C PHE A 39 -0.82 0.65 -23.74
N SER A 40 -1.56 0.84 -24.85
CA SER A 40 -1.85 -0.24 -25.81
C SER A 40 -0.62 -0.67 -26.61
N VAL A 41 0.39 0.20 -26.72
CA VAL A 41 1.65 -0.10 -27.42
C VAL A 41 2.64 -0.67 -26.42
N LYS A 42 2.98 -1.97 -26.58
CA LYS A 42 3.95 -2.61 -25.70
C LYS A 42 5.39 -2.27 -26.12
N PRO A 43 6.32 -2.03 -25.16
CA PRO A 43 7.72 -1.82 -25.46
C PRO A 43 8.33 -3.00 -26.22
N VAL A 44 9.17 -2.72 -27.21
CA VAL A 44 9.93 -3.74 -27.96
C VAL A 44 11.37 -3.73 -27.46
N ALA A 45 11.95 -4.91 -27.28
CA ALA A 45 13.36 -5.05 -26.90
C ALA A 45 14.27 -4.39 -27.95
N SER A 46 15.28 -3.65 -27.50
CA SER A 46 16.22 -2.97 -28.39
C SER A 46 17.26 -3.91 -29.00
N VAL A 47 17.55 -5.04 -28.33
CA VAL A 47 18.55 -6.04 -28.72
C VAL A 47 18.07 -7.45 -28.33
N ASP A 48 18.65 -8.46 -28.97
CA ASP A 48 18.48 -9.87 -28.62
C ASP A 48 19.73 -10.39 -27.90
N HIS A 49 19.61 -10.67 -26.60
CA HIS A 49 20.74 -11.10 -25.77
C HIS A 49 21.27 -12.49 -26.13
N THR A 50 20.49 -13.32 -26.82
CA THR A 50 20.93 -14.66 -27.26
C THR A 50 22.04 -14.59 -28.32
N GLN A 51 22.22 -13.45 -28.98
CA GLN A 51 23.17 -13.27 -30.09
C GLN A 51 24.58 -12.83 -29.61
N PHE A 52 24.79 -12.54 -28.33
CA PHE A 52 26.07 -12.07 -27.83
C PHE A 52 26.96 -13.22 -27.36
N GLU A 53 28.14 -13.38 -27.95
CA GLU A 53 29.13 -14.43 -27.60
C GLU A 53 29.52 -14.39 -26.12
N GLN A 54 29.54 -13.20 -25.49
CA GLN A 54 29.81 -13.01 -24.07
C GLN A 54 28.82 -13.75 -23.16
N LEU A 55 27.60 -13.98 -23.64
CA LEU A 55 26.51 -14.68 -22.94
C LEU A 55 26.32 -16.12 -23.42
N GLN A 56 27.01 -16.54 -24.48
CA GLN A 56 26.99 -17.92 -25.03
C GLN A 56 28.07 -18.79 -24.40
N LYS A 57 28.14 -18.78 -23.06
CA LYS A 57 29.09 -19.57 -22.29
C LYS A 57 28.44 -20.10 -21.02
N ASP A 58 29.05 -21.12 -20.44
CA ASP A 58 28.67 -21.62 -19.12
C ASP A 58 29.24 -20.68 -18.04
N PHE A 59 28.37 -20.19 -17.16
CA PHE A 59 28.77 -19.36 -16.02
C PHE A 59 28.92 -20.23 -14.77
N ALA A 60 30.07 -20.15 -14.10
CA ALA A 60 30.33 -20.91 -12.88
C ALA A 60 29.68 -20.26 -11.64
N THR A 61 29.62 -18.92 -11.63
CA THR A 61 29.04 -18.13 -10.55
C THR A 61 28.12 -17.05 -11.11
N PRO A 62 27.12 -16.57 -10.33
CA PRO A 62 26.30 -15.45 -10.77
C PRO A 62 27.11 -14.15 -10.91
N GLN A 63 28.21 -14.01 -10.17
CA GLN A 63 29.13 -12.89 -10.37
C GLN A 63 29.78 -12.88 -11.75
N ASP A 64 30.07 -14.05 -12.34
CA ASP A 64 30.59 -14.13 -13.70
C ASP A 64 29.56 -13.62 -14.73
N VAL A 65 28.27 -13.78 -14.45
CA VAL A 65 27.19 -13.17 -15.27
C VAL A 65 27.22 -11.66 -15.12
N THR A 66 27.28 -11.15 -13.89
CA THR A 66 27.34 -9.71 -13.62
C THR A 66 28.55 -9.05 -14.29
N GLU A 67 29.72 -9.70 -14.28
CA GLU A 67 30.89 -9.21 -15.02
C GLU A 67 30.64 -9.14 -16.52
N ALA A 68 30.07 -10.19 -17.12
CA ALA A 68 29.70 -10.18 -18.54
C ALA A 68 28.69 -9.08 -18.88
N CYS A 69 27.74 -8.79 -17.99
CA CYS A 69 26.81 -7.67 -18.16
C CYS A 69 27.56 -6.32 -18.11
N ILE A 70 28.47 -6.13 -17.15
CA ILE A 70 29.21 -4.88 -16.95
C ILE A 70 30.13 -4.55 -18.13
N ASP A 71 30.67 -5.56 -18.82
CA ASP A 71 31.51 -5.38 -20.01
C ASP A 71 30.81 -4.55 -21.11
N CYS A 72 29.49 -4.71 -21.26
CA CYS A 72 28.67 -3.95 -22.21
C CYS A 72 27.90 -2.80 -21.55
N HIS A 73 27.36 -3.03 -20.36
CA HIS A 73 26.59 -2.07 -19.57
C HIS A 73 27.49 -1.35 -18.55
N ASN A 74 28.62 -0.81 -19.04
CA ASN A 74 29.54 -0.06 -18.21
C ASN A 74 28.78 1.10 -17.53
N GLU A 75 29.09 1.37 -16.26
CA GLU A 75 28.39 2.30 -15.36
C GLU A 75 27.02 1.87 -14.80
N ARG A 76 26.28 0.91 -15.38
CA ARG A 76 24.94 0.56 -14.86
C ARG A 76 24.98 -0.04 -13.45
N HIS A 77 26.03 -0.78 -13.12
CA HIS A 77 26.27 -1.26 -11.75
C HIS A 77 26.38 -0.08 -10.75
N LYS A 78 27.01 1.05 -11.12
CA LYS A 78 27.13 2.22 -10.23
C LYS A 78 25.78 2.87 -9.96
N GLU A 79 24.91 2.92 -10.97
CA GLU A 79 23.53 3.39 -10.83
C GLU A 79 22.74 2.53 -9.84
N VAL A 80 22.83 1.20 -10.00
CA VAL A 80 22.21 0.24 -9.07
C VAL A 80 22.78 0.39 -7.66
N MET A 81 24.10 0.49 -7.52
CA MET A 81 24.79 0.64 -6.24
C MET A 81 24.47 1.99 -5.56
N ALA A 82 24.03 3.01 -6.31
CA ALA A 82 23.58 4.28 -5.77
C ALA A 82 22.07 4.29 -5.40
N SER A 83 21.35 3.18 -5.59
CA SER A 83 19.91 3.06 -5.34
C SER A 83 19.60 2.61 -3.90
N SER A 84 18.35 2.83 -3.47
CA SER A 84 17.89 2.30 -2.18
C SER A 84 17.68 0.78 -2.18
N HIS A 85 17.53 0.15 -3.35
CA HIS A 85 17.43 -1.31 -3.44
C HIS A 85 18.76 -1.96 -3.08
N TRP A 86 19.88 -1.35 -3.47
CA TRP A 86 21.22 -1.80 -3.10
C TRP A 86 21.56 -1.48 -1.66
N ASN A 87 21.40 -0.22 -1.25
CA ASN A 87 21.85 0.21 0.08
C ASN A 87 20.87 -0.20 1.19
N TRP A 88 19.63 -0.58 0.87
CA TRP A 88 18.55 -0.79 1.85
C TRP A 88 18.27 0.41 2.77
N GLU A 89 18.71 1.59 2.35
CA GLU A 89 18.50 2.86 3.03
C GLU A 89 18.31 4.00 2.03
N ARG A 90 17.77 5.10 2.53
CA ARG A 90 17.66 6.39 1.86
C ARG A 90 18.13 7.48 2.82
N ILE A 91 18.83 8.47 2.30
CA ILE A 91 19.08 9.71 3.05
C ILE A 91 17.79 10.53 3.01
N SER A 92 17.31 10.95 4.17
CA SER A 92 16.08 11.72 4.31
C SER A 92 16.18 12.67 5.50
N TYR A 93 15.54 13.82 5.37
CA TYR A 93 15.34 14.72 6.51
C TYR A 93 14.12 14.25 7.31
N VAL A 94 14.30 14.01 8.60
CA VAL A 94 13.25 13.69 9.56
C VAL A 94 13.09 14.85 10.50
N GLU A 95 11.87 15.34 10.63
CA GLU A 95 11.55 16.38 11.60
C GLU A 95 11.93 15.93 13.02
N GLY A 96 12.65 16.78 13.75
CA GLY A 96 13.13 16.47 15.10
C GLY A 96 14.44 15.65 15.17
N ARG A 97 14.86 14.97 14.10
CA ARG A 97 16.11 14.19 14.06
C ARG A 97 17.18 14.74 13.11
N GLY A 98 16.77 15.49 12.08
CA GLY A 98 17.67 16.04 11.07
C GLY A 98 17.87 15.10 9.89
N ILE A 99 19.04 15.16 9.24
CA ILE A 99 19.35 14.30 8.09
C ILE A 99 19.82 12.94 8.61
N GLU A 100 19.06 11.90 8.31
CA GLU A 100 19.38 10.52 8.68
C GLU A 100 19.35 9.59 7.47
N ARG A 101 20.08 8.47 7.58
CA ARG A 101 19.93 7.33 6.70
C ARG A 101 18.88 6.41 7.31
N MET A 102 17.83 6.12 6.58
CA MET A 102 16.79 5.21 7.04
C MET A 102 16.39 4.23 5.95
N GLY A 103 16.17 3.00 6.34
CA GLY A 103 15.50 2.01 5.53
C GLY A 103 15.52 0.65 6.19
N LYS A 104 15.38 -0.39 5.37
CA LYS A 104 15.37 -1.78 5.83
C LYS A 104 16.61 -2.16 6.65
N GLN A 105 17.75 -1.49 6.44
CA GLN A 105 18.99 -1.76 7.17
C GLN A 105 18.92 -1.41 8.67
N ASN A 106 18.17 -0.37 9.06
CA ASN A 106 18.20 0.19 10.42
C ASN A 106 16.83 0.51 11.03
N VAL A 107 15.74 0.39 10.26
CA VAL A 107 14.37 0.53 10.75
C VAL A 107 13.80 -0.84 11.14
N ILE A 108 13.22 -0.92 12.33
CA ILE A 108 12.50 -2.11 12.80
C ILE A 108 11.12 -2.19 12.13
N ASN A 109 10.62 -3.40 11.88
CA ASN A 109 9.21 -3.65 11.60
C ASN A 109 8.63 -4.60 12.64
N ASN A 110 7.31 -4.70 12.74
CA ASN A 110 6.65 -5.67 13.63
C ASN A 110 6.32 -7.01 12.96
N PHE A 111 7.11 -7.42 11.96
CA PHE A 111 7.08 -8.77 11.37
C PHE A 111 8.30 -9.57 11.87
N CYS A 112 9.37 -9.62 11.08
CA CYS A 112 10.62 -10.30 11.43
C CYS A 112 11.56 -9.41 12.27
N ILE A 113 11.05 -8.34 12.89
CA ILE A 113 11.78 -7.40 13.74
C ILE A 113 12.79 -6.57 12.94
N GLY A 114 13.97 -7.08 12.65
CA GLY A 114 14.99 -6.34 11.89
C GLY A 114 16.03 -7.24 11.22
N THR A 115 16.74 -6.69 10.24
CA THR A 115 17.65 -7.46 9.39
C THR A 115 19.02 -7.69 10.00
N SER A 116 19.46 -6.82 10.91
CA SER A 116 20.75 -6.95 11.58
C SER A 116 20.80 -8.26 12.37
N SER A 117 21.93 -8.96 12.34
CA SER A 117 22.13 -10.36 12.80
C SER A 117 21.36 -11.44 12.02
N ASN A 118 20.54 -11.06 11.03
CA ASN A 118 19.64 -11.95 10.28
C ASN A 118 19.83 -11.85 8.75
N GLN A 119 20.88 -11.18 8.28
CA GLN A 119 21.05 -10.78 6.89
C GLN A 119 21.05 -11.98 5.95
N GLN A 120 21.73 -13.08 6.30
CA GLN A 120 21.79 -14.28 5.46
C GLN A 120 20.40 -14.82 5.04
N SER A 121 19.42 -14.76 5.94
CA SER A 121 18.02 -15.09 5.63
C SER A 121 17.32 -13.97 4.85
N CYS A 122 17.46 -12.72 5.32
CA CYS A 122 16.73 -11.56 4.81
C CYS A 122 17.16 -11.12 3.39
N SER A 123 18.42 -11.39 3.04
CA SER A 123 19.06 -10.99 1.78
C SER A 123 18.61 -11.82 0.59
N LYS A 124 17.76 -12.83 0.80
CA LYS A 124 16.96 -13.43 -0.29
C LYS A 124 16.25 -12.34 -1.12
N CYS A 125 15.84 -11.24 -0.48
CA CYS A 125 15.21 -10.09 -1.16
C CYS A 125 16.15 -8.89 -1.37
N HIS A 126 17.48 -9.06 -1.22
CA HIS A 126 18.46 -8.05 -1.60
C HIS A 126 18.81 -8.19 -3.08
N ILE A 127 19.10 -7.09 -3.77
CA ILE A 127 19.48 -7.10 -5.20
C ILE A 127 20.98 -7.33 -5.39
N GLY A 128 21.57 -8.16 -4.54
CA GLY A 128 22.97 -8.53 -4.58
C GLY A 128 23.25 -9.94 -4.07
N PHE A 129 24.54 -10.31 -4.13
CA PHE A 129 25.05 -11.63 -3.80
C PHE A 129 25.97 -11.61 -2.60
N GLY A 130 25.67 -12.42 -1.58
CA GLY A 130 26.58 -12.67 -0.45
C GLY A 130 26.42 -11.74 0.75
N MET A 131 25.26 -11.08 0.91
CA MET A 131 24.98 -10.28 2.12
C MET A 131 24.57 -11.20 3.28
N SER A 132 25.55 -11.79 3.96
CA SER A 132 25.34 -12.69 5.11
C SER A 132 25.39 -11.99 6.46
N ASN A 133 26.12 -10.87 6.56
CA ASN A 133 26.32 -10.09 7.79
C ASN A 133 26.64 -8.62 7.44
N ASP A 134 27.14 -7.85 8.41
CA ASP A 134 27.54 -6.44 8.29
C ASP A 134 28.84 -6.21 7.49
N LEU A 135 29.60 -7.26 7.17
CA LEU A 135 30.84 -7.20 6.38
C LEU A 135 30.60 -7.22 4.86
N PHE A 136 29.34 -7.10 4.41
CA PHE A 136 29.01 -7.07 2.99
C PHE A 136 29.68 -5.89 2.27
N ASP A 137 30.40 -6.18 1.18
CA ASP A 137 31.08 -5.15 0.40
C ASP A 137 30.12 -4.46 -0.58
N PHE A 138 29.55 -3.34 -0.13
CA PHE A 138 28.69 -2.47 -0.94
C PHE A 138 29.42 -1.75 -2.10
N ASN A 139 30.76 -1.83 -2.18
CA ASN A 139 31.55 -1.23 -3.26
C ASN A 139 31.95 -2.25 -4.34
N ASN A 140 31.70 -3.55 -4.13
CA ASN A 140 32.03 -4.56 -5.12
C ASN A 140 30.93 -4.70 -6.17
N ALA A 141 31.21 -4.18 -7.38
CA ALA A 141 30.28 -4.24 -8.51
C ALA A 141 29.88 -5.68 -8.91
N ARG A 142 30.75 -6.68 -8.68
CA ARG A 142 30.44 -8.09 -8.97
C ARG A 142 29.28 -8.61 -8.13
N ASN A 143 29.03 -8.01 -6.96
CA ASN A 143 27.97 -8.44 -6.07
C ASN A 143 26.58 -7.92 -6.49
N VAL A 144 26.47 -7.10 -7.55
CA VAL A 144 25.17 -6.65 -8.08
C VAL A 144 24.44 -7.82 -8.75
N ASP A 145 23.19 -8.06 -8.37
CA ASP A 145 22.31 -9.03 -9.02
C ASP A 145 21.48 -8.36 -10.12
N CYS A 146 21.98 -8.42 -11.36
CA CYS A 146 21.26 -7.90 -12.52
C CYS A 146 20.03 -8.76 -12.88
N MET A 147 20.07 -10.06 -12.58
CA MET A 147 19.12 -11.04 -13.11
C MET A 147 17.79 -11.00 -12.36
N VAL A 148 17.80 -10.75 -11.05
CA VAL A 148 16.56 -10.73 -10.23
C VAL A 148 15.50 -9.77 -10.78
N CYS A 149 15.93 -8.65 -11.37
CA CYS A 149 15.04 -7.65 -11.96
C CYS A 149 14.78 -7.87 -13.45
N HIS A 150 15.70 -8.53 -14.17
CA HIS A 150 15.71 -8.53 -15.63
C HIS A 150 15.46 -9.89 -16.28
N ASP A 151 15.43 -11.00 -15.56
CA ASP A 151 15.15 -12.33 -16.13
C ASP A 151 13.74 -12.44 -16.73
N HIS A 152 13.62 -12.93 -17.97
CA HIS A 152 12.33 -13.30 -18.61
C HIS A 152 12.20 -14.81 -18.83
N SER A 153 13.16 -15.63 -18.38
CA SER A 153 13.04 -17.09 -18.50
C SER A 153 12.09 -17.70 -17.47
N GLU A 154 11.72 -16.93 -16.44
CA GLU A 154 10.98 -17.38 -15.24
C GLU A 154 11.73 -18.46 -14.43
N ALA A 155 13.00 -18.72 -14.76
CA ALA A 155 13.82 -19.73 -14.11
C ALA A 155 14.68 -19.14 -12.97
N TYR A 156 14.86 -17.82 -12.91
CA TYR A 156 15.70 -17.21 -11.89
C TYR A 156 15.00 -17.12 -10.53
N ILE A 157 15.53 -17.86 -9.55
CA ILE A 157 15.03 -17.86 -8.18
C ILE A 157 16.20 -17.73 -7.21
N LYS A 158 16.12 -16.81 -6.25
CA LYS A 158 17.09 -16.68 -5.16
C LYS A 158 16.89 -17.79 -4.13
N GLY A 159 17.98 -18.43 -3.73
CA GLY A 159 17.97 -19.52 -2.76
C GLY A 159 17.46 -19.07 -1.38
N THR A 160 16.77 -19.96 -0.68
CA THR A 160 16.29 -19.67 0.68
C THR A 160 17.46 -19.61 1.65
N SER A 161 17.56 -18.50 2.40
CA SER A 161 18.65 -18.22 3.34
C SER A 161 20.06 -18.36 2.75
N ALA A 162 20.19 -18.10 1.45
CA ALA A 162 21.44 -18.20 0.71
C ALA A 162 22.16 -16.85 0.56
N ALA A 163 21.94 -15.89 1.46
CA ALA A 163 22.57 -14.55 1.42
C ALA A 163 22.40 -13.82 0.07
N GLY A 164 21.30 -14.06 -0.64
CA GLY A 164 21.01 -13.46 -1.94
C GLY A 164 21.59 -14.21 -3.15
N TYR A 165 22.28 -15.33 -2.98
CA TYR A 165 22.67 -16.18 -4.11
C TYR A 165 21.45 -16.85 -4.77
N PRO A 166 21.48 -17.09 -6.10
CA PRO A 166 20.50 -17.92 -6.77
C PRO A 166 20.50 -19.36 -6.23
N ASP A 167 19.37 -20.04 -6.37
CA ASP A 167 19.30 -21.48 -6.14
C ASP A 167 20.27 -22.22 -7.08
N ARG A 168 20.86 -23.33 -6.62
CA ARG A 168 21.85 -24.08 -7.41
C ARG A 168 21.26 -24.71 -8.68
N SER A 169 19.94 -24.86 -8.75
CA SER A 169 19.24 -25.37 -9.92
C SER A 169 19.10 -24.34 -11.06
N VAL A 170 19.38 -23.07 -10.80
CA VAL A 170 19.25 -22.00 -11.80
C VAL A 170 20.30 -22.17 -12.90
N ASN A 171 19.83 -22.25 -14.15
CA ASN A 171 20.71 -22.19 -15.32
C ASN A 171 21.08 -20.73 -15.61
N LEU A 172 22.26 -20.31 -15.14
CA LEU A 172 22.75 -18.94 -15.27
C LEU A 172 22.88 -18.48 -16.73
N SER A 173 23.27 -19.37 -17.65
CA SER A 173 23.41 -19.04 -19.07
C SER A 173 22.05 -18.77 -19.73
N GLN A 174 21.04 -19.60 -19.42
CA GLN A 174 19.67 -19.39 -19.89
C GLN A 174 19.08 -18.06 -19.37
N VAL A 175 19.30 -17.77 -18.08
CA VAL A 175 18.83 -16.54 -17.46
C VAL A 175 19.50 -15.32 -18.09
N ALA A 176 20.83 -15.34 -18.22
CA ALA A 176 21.61 -14.25 -18.79
C ALA A 176 21.18 -13.91 -20.23
N GLN A 177 20.80 -14.92 -21.02
CA GLN A 177 20.33 -14.75 -22.40
C GLN A 177 18.87 -14.30 -22.48
N SER A 178 18.09 -14.51 -21.43
CA SER A 178 16.67 -14.14 -21.36
C SER A 178 16.44 -12.77 -20.73
N VAL A 179 17.48 -11.94 -20.52
CA VAL A 179 17.30 -10.65 -19.85
C VAL A 179 16.54 -9.64 -20.71
N GLY A 180 15.67 -8.87 -20.07
CA GLY A 180 14.79 -7.90 -20.72
C GLY A 180 14.28 -6.81 -19.78
N ARG A 181 13.25 -6.08 -20.22
CA ARG A 181 12.61 -5.03 -19.42
C ARG A 181 11.84 -5.66 -18.24
N PRO A 182 12.02 -5.24 -16.99
CA PRO A 182 11.41 -5.90 -15.84
C PRO A 182 9.90 -6.13 -15.97
N GLY A 183 9.45 -7.35 -15.64
CA GLY A 183 8.04 -7.73 -15.52
C GLY A 183 7.55 -7.79 -14.07
N ASN A 184 6.28 -8.15 -13.88
CA ASN A 184 5.66 -8.23 -12.54
C ASN A 184 6.28 -9.34 -11.69
N ILE A 185 6.67 -10.46 -12.29
CA ILE A 185 7.29 -11.59 -11.58
C ILE A 185 8.65 -11.21 -10.97
N ASN A 186 9.43 -10.38 -11.65
CA ASN A 186 10.74 -9.92 -11.17
C ASN A 186 10.59 -9.10 -9.88
N CYS A 187 9.65 -8.15 -9.88
CA CYS A 187 9.35 -7.31 -8.71
C CYS A 187 8.71 -8.17 -7.60
N GLY A 188 7.78 -9.04 -8.00
CA GLY A 188 7.03 -9.94 -7.13
C GLY A 188 7.89 -10.93 -6.34
N ALA A 189 9.02 -11.36 -6.91
CA ALA A 189 9.98 -12.25 -6.25
C ALA A 189 10.39 -11.76 -4.84
N CYS A 190 10.42 -10.44 -4.64
CA CYS A 190 10.67 -9.82 -3.35
C CYS A 190 9.42 -9.20 -2.71
N HIS A 191 8.59 -8.51 -3.51
CA HIS A 191 7.51 -7.68 -2.99
C HIS A 191 6.24 -8.47 -2.60
N PHE A 192 5.97 -9.61 -3.25
CA PHE A 192 4.79 -10.43 -2.97
C PHE A 192 4.97 -11.36 -1.76
N SER A 193 6.21 -11.73 -1.44
CA SER A 193 6.53 -12.73 -0.40
C SER A 193 7.22 -12.16 0.85
N GLY A 194 7.23 -10.83 1.02
CA GLY A 194 7.83 -10.17 2.18
C GLY A 194 7.17 -10.64 3.48
N GLY A 195 7.98 -10.88 4.53
CA GLY A 195 7.47 -11.39 5.82
C GLY A 195 7.36 -12.91 5.90
N GLY A 196 7.86 -13.64 4.88
CA GLY A 196 8.01 -15.09 4.91
C GLY A 196 6.96 -15.88 4.13
N GLY A 197 6.16 -15.22 3.29
CA GLY A 197 5.13 -15.88 2.47
C GLY A 197 4.31 -14.91 1.64
N ASN A 198 3.54 -15.44 0.68
CA ASN A 198 2.69 -14.64 -0.21
C ASN A 198 1.70 -13.77 0.58
N ASN A 199 1.59 -12.50 0.19
CA ASN A 199 0.70 -11.48 0.75
C ASN A 199 0.80 -11.24 2.28
N VAL A 200 1.85 -11.72 2.95
CA VAL A 200 1.98 -11.57 4.42
C VAL A 200 2.05 -10.09 4.83
N LYS A 201 2.87 -9.30 4.13
CA LYS A 201 3.30 -7.96 4.60
C LYS A 201 2.46 -6.81 4.06
N HIS A 202 2.38 -6.64 2.74
CA HIS A 202 1.75 -5.47 2.13
C HIS A 202 0.22 -5.54 2.20
N GLY A 203 -0.36 -6.70 1.89
CA GLY A 203 -1.81 -6.89 1.81
C GLY A 203 -2.40 -6.54 0.44
N ASP A 204 -1.75 -5.68 -0.33
CA ASP A 204 -2.14 -5.27 -1.69
C ASP A 204 -1.14 -5.68 -2.77
N LEU A 205 -0.07 -6.41 -2.41
CA LEU A 205 0.94 -6.92 -3.33
C LEU A 205 1.13 -8.43 -3.11
N GLU A 206 0.68 -9.22 -4.08
CA GLU A 206 0.63 -10.68 -3.99
C GLU A 206 0.79 -11.39 -5.33
N MET A 207 1.06 -12.70 -5.28
CA MET A 207 1.25 -13.54 -6.48
C MET A 207 0.03 -13.54 -7.42
N ALA A 208 -1.18 -13.35 -6.90
CA ALA A 208 -2.38 -13.26 -7.75
C ALA A 208 -2.35 -12.08 -8.73
N LEU A 209 -1.52 -11.05 -8.48
CA LEU A 209 -1.34 -9.92 -9.39
C LEU A 209 -0.58 -10.28 -10.68
N LEU A 210 0.05 -11.45 -10.76
CA LEU A 210 0.69 -11.93 -11.99
C LEU A 210 -0.32 -12.23 -13.10
N GLU A 211 -1.52 -12.66 -12.71
CA GLU A 211 -2.60 -13.07 -13.62
C GLU A 211 -3.93 -12.39 -13.25
N ALA A 212 -3.87 -11.26 -12.53
CA ALA A 212 -5.04 -10.55 -12.04
C ALA A 212 -5.97 -10.16 -13.18
N ASP A 213 -7.27 -10.14 -12.89
CA ASP A 213 -8.26 -9.46 -13.72
C ASP A 213 -8.65 -8.10 -13.12
N ARG A 214 -9.53 -7.37 -13.81
CA ARG A 214 -9.99 -6.03 -13.39
C ARG A 214 -10.70 -5.99 -12.04
N SER A 215 -11.18 -7.12 -11.50
CA SER A 215 -11.78 -7.16 -10.15
C SER A 215 -10.70 -7.06 -9.05
N VAL A 216 -9.50 -7.57 -9.34
CA VAL A 216 -8.37 -7.51 -8.42
C VAL A 216 -7.67 -6.16 -8.53
N ASP A 217 -7.17 -5.80 -9.71
CA ASP A 217 -6.50 -4.51 -9.97
C ASP A 217 -6.73 -4.06 -11.41
N VAL A 218 -7.31 -2.87 -11.60
CA VAL A 218 -7.64 -2.36 -12.94
C VAL A 218 -6.43 -2.00 -13.81
N HIS A 219 -5.27 -1.70 -13.21
CA HIS A 219 -4.06 -1.31 -13.93
C HIS A 219 -3.25 -2.55 -14.33
N MET A 220 -3.11 -3.51 -13.43
CA MET A 220 -2.35 -4.74 -13.66
C MET A 220 -3.16 -5.84 -14.33
N ALA A 221 -4.47 -5.65 -14.51
CA ALA A 221 -5.37 -6.63 -15.11
C ALA A 221 -4.89 -7.17 -16.47
N ALA A 222 -4.72 -8.49 -16.57
CA ALA A 222 -4.42 -9.21 -17.80
C ALA A 222 -5.54 -9.07 -18.85
N ASN A 223 -6.80 -8.95 -18.41
CA ASN A 223 -7.95 -8.64 -19.26
C ASN A 223 -8.21 -7.11 -19.39
N GLY A 224 -7.21 -6.28 -19.08
CA GLY A 224 -7.25 -4.83 -19.16
C GLY A 224 -6.01 -4.26 -19.84
N ILE A 225 -5.48 -3.17 -19.29
CA ILE A 225 -4.29 -2.50 -19.85
C ILE A 225 -2.99 -3.31 -19.62
N ASN A 226 -3.02 -4.22 -18.64
CA ASN A 226 -1.92 -5.13 -18.29
C ASN A 226 -0.60 -4.38 -18.10
N MET A 227 -0.60 -3.41 -17.19
CA MET A 227 0.59 -2.69 -16.78
C MET A 227 1.51 -3.58 -15.94
N THR A 228 2.80 -3.35 -16.14
CA THR A 228 3.88 -3.86 -15.30
C THR A 228 4.26 -2.83 -14.23
N CYS A 229 4.93 -3.26 -13.16
CA CYS A 229 5.33 -2.35 -12.07
C CYS A 229 6.09 -1.12 -12.57
N VAL A 230 7.02 -1.31 -13.51
CA VAL A 230 7.86 -0.26 -14.12
C VAL A 230 7.12 0.68 -15.07
N ASP A 231 5.85 0.42 -15.40
CA ASP A 231 5.02 1.38 -16.14
C ASP A 231 4.54 2.54 -15.27
N CYS A 232 4.51 2.34 -13.94
CA CYS A 232 4.18 3.39 -12.97
C CYS A 232 5.41 3.78 -12.12
N HIS A 233 6.15 2.77 -11.68
CA HIS A 233 7.43 2.93 -10.99
C HIS A 233 8.57 3.10 -12.00
N GLU A 234 8.51 4.16 -12.79
CA GLU A 234 9.56 4.50 -13.74
C GLU A 234 10.92 4.65 -13.03
N ALA A 235 11.99 4.32 -13.74
CA ALA A 235 13.35 4.39 -13.21
C ALA A 235 14.22 5.31 -14.07
N GLU A 236 14.87 6.28 -13.43
CA GLU A 236 15.93 7.06 -14.06
C GLU A 236 17.26 6.68 -13.41
N ASN A 237 18.25 6.26 -14.21
CA ASN A 237 19.56 5.80 -13.71
C ASN A 237 19.41 4.77 -12.56
N HIS A 238 18.58 3.73 -12.78
CA HIS A 238 18.21 2.68 -11.81
C HIS A 238 17.65 3.17 -10.47
N LYS A 239 17.25 4.45 -10.37
CA LYS A 239 16.52 4.99 -9.22
C LYS A 239 15.03 4.92 -9.50
N MET A 240 14.42 3.88 -8.94
CA MET A 240 12.97 3.64 -9.03
C MET A 240 12.19 4.77 -8.36
N LYS A 241 11.21 5.34 -9.08
CA LYS A 241 10.19 6.24 -8.53
C LYS A 241 9.28 5.45 -7.57
N GLY A 242 8.76 6.15 -6.57
CA GLY A 242 7.94 5.57 -5.51
C GLY A 242 8.68 5.52 -4.18
N THR A 243 7.91 5.70 -3.11
CA THR A 243 8.42 5.76 -1.75
C THR A 243 7.57 4.90 -0.84
N LEU A 244 8.23 3.98 -0.13
CA LEU A 244 7.58 3.05 0.79
C LEU A 244 7.66 3.62 2.22
N TYR A 245 6.55 4.15 2.72
CA TYR A 245 6.49 4.86 4.00
C TYR A 245 6.60 3.98 5.26
N SER A 246 6.64 2.66 5.09
CA SER A 246 7.03 1.75 6.18
C SER A 246 8.52 1.77 6.48
N VAL A 247 9.35 2.33 5.59
CA VAL A 247 10.82 2.43 5.75
C VAL A 247 11.38 3.80 5.31
N SER A 248 10.54 4.74 4.89
CA SER A 248 10.95 6.06 4.40
C SER A 248 10.07 7.17 4.97
N SER A 249 10.66 8.35 5.18
CA SER A 249 10.07 9.43 5.97
C SER A 249 9.70 10.68 5.18
N THR A 250 10.00 10.73 3.89
CA THR A 250 9.78 11.92 3.05
C THR A 250 9.03 11.57 1.78
N HIS A 251 8.43 12.56 1.13
CA HIS A 251 7.73 12.38 -0.14
C HIS A 251 8.62 12.61 -1.38
N VAL A 252 9.95 12.58 -1.22
CA VAL A 252 10.88 12.67 -2.36
C VAL A 252 10.63 11.51 -3.32
N SER A 253 10.46 11.81 -4.61
CA SER A 253 10.11 10.85 -5.66
C SER A 253 8.85 10.04 -5.40
N ARG A 254 7.88 10.61 -4.65
CA ARG A 254 6.56 9.99 -4.43
C ARG A 254 5.85 9.77 -5.76
N LEU A 255 5.19 8.61 -5.87
CA LEU A 255 4.31 8.27 -6.97
C LEU A 255 2.88 8.73 -6.64
N SER A 256 2.17 9.29 -7.62
CA SER A 256 0.80 9.77 -7.44
C SER A 256 -0.10 9.38 -8.61
N CYS A 257 -1.39 9.21 -8.35
CA CYS A 257 -2.38 8.96 -9.42
C CYS A 257 -2.41 10.11 -10.43
N ASP A 258 -2.08 11.33 -9.96
CA ASP A 258 -2.09 12.56 -10.75
C ASP A 258 -0.94 12.62 -11.78
N ASP A 259 0.00 11.67 -11.75
CA ASP A 259 1.04 11.53 -12.79
C ASP A 259 0.45 11.08 -14.15
N CYS A 260 -0.69 10.36 -14.13
CA CYS A 260 -1.42 9.94 -15.33
C CYS A 260 -2.81 10.58 -15.39
N HIS A 261 -3.52 10.63 -14.27
CA HIS A 261 -4.86 11.20 -14.18
C HIS A 261 -4.79 12.69 -13.86
N SER A 262 -5.83 13.46 -14.19
CA SER A 262 -5.93 14.83 -13.67
C SER A 262 -6.34 14.80 -12.21
N SER A 263 -5.99 15.84 -11.44
CA SER A 263 -6.43 16.02 -10.05
C SER A 263 -7.95 16.23 -9.87
N THR A 264 -8.70 16.36 -10.98
CA THR A 264 -10.17 16.49 -11.02
C THR A 264 -10.76 15.57 -12.10
N PRO A 265 -10.65 14.23 -11.95
CA PRO A 265 -10.90 13.29 -13.04
C PRO A 265 -12.39 12.92 -13.25
N HIS A 266 -13.31 13.35 -12.38
CA HIS A 266 -14.63 12.74 -12.28
C HIS A 266 -15.71 13.39 -13.16
N ASN A 267 -15.42 14.52 -13.82
CA ASN A 267 -16.44 15.37 -14.46
C ASN A 267 -17.61 15.72 -13.52
N ASP A 268 -17.39 15.61 -12.20
CA ASP A 268 -18.34 15.87 -11.13
C ASP A 268 -17.64 16.76 -10.11
N ARG A 269 -18.13 17.99 -10.00
CA ARG A 269 -17.53 19.01 -9.14
C ARG A 269 -17.49 18.58 -7.67
N MET A 270 -18.47 17.82 -7.20
CA MET A 270 -18.50 17.38 -5.80
C MET A 270 -17.42 16.34 -5.54
N LEU A 271 -17.25 15.34 -6.40
CA LEU A 271 -16.17 14.36 -6.28
C LEU A 271 -14.79 15.02 -6.43
N ASP A 272 -14.64 15.92 -7.39
CA ASP A 272 -13.39 16.64 -7.64
C ASP A 272 -12.96 17.54 -6.48
N VAL A 273 -13.89 18.07 -5.68
CA VAL A 273 -13.54 18.82 -4.46
C VAL A 273 -12.95 17.90 -3.38
N HIS A 274 -13.36 16.62 -3.33
CA HIS A 274 -12.82 15.68 -2.34
C HIS A 274 -11.34 15.39 -2.55
N THR A 275 -10.83 15.45 -3.78
CA THR A 275 -9.41 15.15 -4.07
C THR A 275 -8.44 16.10 -3.35
N GLY A 276 -8.92 17.25 -2.88
CA GLY A 276 -8.16 18.18 -2.06
C GLY A 276 -7.87 17.69 -0.64
N LYS A 277 -8.66 16.75 -0.11
CA LYS A 277 -8.51 16.21 1.27
C LYS A 277 -8.63 14.70 1.39
N VAL A 278 -9.04 14.00 0.34
CA VAL A 278 -9.17 12.55 0.28
C VAL A 278 -8.25 12.06 -0.84
N ALA A 279 -7.36 11.13 -0.52
CA ALA A 279 -6.49 10.51 -1.53
C ALA A 279 -7.32 9.63 -2.48
N CYS A 280 -6.92 9.53 -3.74
CA CYS A 280 -7.62 8.70 -4.73
C CYS A 280 -7.74 7.25 -4.26
N GLN A 281 -6.67 6.73 -3.63
CA GLN A 281 -6.62 5.41 -3.03
C GLN A 281 -7.76 5.15 -2.04
N THR A 282 -8.15 6.15 -1.24
CA THR A 282 -9.19 6.01 -0.22
C THR A 282 -10.52 5.59 -0.84
N CYS A 283 -10.90 6.21 -1.96
CA CYS A 283 -12.16 5.88 -2.63
C CYS A 283 -12.02 4.67 -3.56
N HIS A 284 -10.87 4.48 -4.19
CA HIS A 284 -10.70 3.49 -5.25
C HIS A 284 -10.10 2.15 -4.79
N ILE A 285 -9.71 2.02 -3.52
CA ILE A 285 -9.26 0.76 -2.90
C ILE A 285 -10.14 0.49 -1.66
N PRO A 286 -11.42 0.13 -1.85
CA PRO A 286 -12.37 -0.12 -0.75
C PRO A 286 -11.99 -1.34 0.10
N GLU A 287 -11.24 -2.27 -0.47
CA GLU A 287 -10.71 -3.46 0.18
C GLU A 287 -9.36 -3.86 -0.42
N TYR A 288 -8.51 -4.48 0.40
CA TYR A 288 -7.26 -5.13 0.00
C TYR A 288 -7.26 -6.60 0.42
N ALA A 289 -6.21 -7.35 0.06
CA ALA A 289 -6.13 -8.79 0.24
C ALA A 289 -7.34 -9.50 -0.40
N LYS A 290 -7.65 -9.08 -1.63
CA LYS A 290 -8.83 -9.51 -2.41
C LYS A 290 -8.80 -11.00 -2.77
N VAL A 291 -7.61 -11.58 -2.95
CA VAL A 291 -7.46 -12.97 -3.37
C VAL A 291 -6.88 -13.82 -2.25
N ASN A 292 -5.68 -13.48 -1.74
CA ASN A 292 -5.06 -14.22 -0.65
C ASN A 292 -5.03 -13.43 0.65
N ALA A 293 -5.07 -14.16 1.76
CA ALA A 293 -5.05 -13.56 3.08
C ALA A 293 -3.74 -12.84 3.38
N THR A 294 -3.84 -11.76 4.13
CA THR A 294 -2.72 -11.03 4.70
C THR A 294 -2.68 -11.19 6.21
N LYS A 295 -1.47 -11.20 6.77
CA LYS A 295 -1.29 -11.24 8.23
C LYS A 295 -1.66 -9.88 8.80
N MET A 296 -2.59 -9.88 9.74
CA MET A 296 -3.11 -8.71 10.45
C MET A 296 -2.52 -8.59 11.85
N ALA A 297 -2.15 -9.72 12.46
CA ALA A 297 -1.40 -9.71 13.70
C ALA A 297 -0.28 -10.74 13.78
N TRP A 298 0.76 -10.43 14.55
CA TRP A 298 1.87 -11.32 14.90
C TRP A 298 2.24 -11.13 16.37
N ARG A 299 2.03 -12.16 17.20
CA ARG A 299 2.35 -12.16 18.64
C ARG A 299 3.59 -13.00 18.90
N TRP A 300 4.75 -12.36 18.98
CA TRP A 300 6.01 -13.00 19.33
C TRP A 300 6.07 -13.46 20.78
N SER A 301 5.28 -12.85 21.67
CA SER A 301 5.17 -13.23 23.08
C SER A 301 4.70 -14.68 23.30
N GLU A 302 4.02 -15.27 22.31
CA GLU A 302 3.54 -16.66 22.34
C GLU A 302 4.55 -17.64 21.69
N ALA A 303 5.68 -17.16 21.19
CA ALA A 303 6.71 -18.01 20.61
C ALA A 303 7.46 -18.81 21.70
N GLY A 304 8.00 -19.96 21.33
CA GLY A 304 8.80 -20.83 22.21
C GLY A 304 8.03 -21.98 22.86
N HIS A 305 6.71 -22.10 22.66
CA HIS A 305 5.98 -23.26 23.18
C HIS A 305 6.32 -24.53 22.38
N LEU A 306 6.52 -25.63 23.11
CA LEU A 306 6.82 -26.94 22.57
C LEU A 306 5.66 -27.90 22.84
N LYS A 307 5.49 -28.88 21.97
CA LYS A 307 4.56 -30.00 22.16
C LYS A 307 5.37 -31.28 22.21
N ASP A 308 5.27 -32.00 23.33
CA ASP A 308 6.04 -33.23 23.57
C ASP A 308 7.57 -33.03 23.43
N GLY A 309 8.07 -31.84 23.78
CA GLY A 309 9.49 -31.48 23.70
C GLY A 309 9.97 -31.02 22.32
N GLU A 310 9.11 -31.02 21.30
CA GLU A 310 9.45 -30.65 19.93
C GLU A 310 8.71 -29.38 19.46
N PRO A 311 9.31 -28.58 18.55
CA PRO A 311 8.62 -27.47 17.91
C PRO A 311 7.41 -27.95 17.10
N TYR A 312 6.34 -27.16 17.07
CA TYR A 312 5.11 -27.50 16.35
C TYR A 312 4.51 -26.29 15.62
N ALA A 313 3.59 -26.60 14.72
CA ALA A 313 2.80 -25.64 13.95
C ALA A 313 1.30 -25.93 14.14
N ILE A 314 0.49 -24.89 14.13
CA ILE A 314 -0.97 -25.00 14.02
C ILE A 314 -1.38 -24.29 12.74
N MET A 315 -2.18 -24.98 11.93
CA MET A 315 -2.79 -24.44 10.73
C MET A 315 -4.29 -24.22 10.96
N ASP A 316 -4.88 -23.20 10.31
CA ASP A 316 -6.32 -23.06 10.23
C ASP A 316 -6.94 -23.98 9.17
N SER A 317 -8.27 -23.90 9.00
CA SER A 317 -9.02 -24.69 8.02
C SER A 317 -8.65 -24.42 6.56
N MET A 318 -7.97 -23.32 6.28
CA MET A 318 -7.48 -22.95 4.95
C MET A 318 -5.98 -23.25 4.77
N GLY A 319 -5.35 -23.95 5.73
CA GLY A 319 -3.95 -24.34 5.68
C GLY A 319 -2.97 -23.21 6.00
N ARG A 320 -3.44 -22.10 6.60
CA ARG A 320 -2.58 -20.98 6.99
C ARG A 320 -2.04 -21.20 8.39
N GLU A 321 -0.76 -20.92 8.57
CA GLU A 321 -0.11 -20.95 9.89
C GLU A 321 -0.81 -19.95 10.81
N VAL A 322 -1.40 -20.41 11.92
CA VAL A 322 -1.92 -19.55 13.00
C VAL A 322 -1.04 -19.60 14.24
N TYR A 323 -0.15 -20.58 14.31
CA TYR A 323 0.90 -20.68 15.32
C TYR A 323 2.13 -21.39 14.77
N LEU A 324 3.32 -20.92 15.13
CA LEU A 324 4.59 -21.62 14.97
C LEU A 324 5.43 -21.45 16.25
N SER A 325 6.03 -22.51 16.80
CA SER A 325 6.93 -22.39 17.95
C SER A 325 8.03 -21.34 17.73
N ILE A 326 8.55 -21.25 16.51
CA ILE A 326 9.62 -20.31 16.14
C ILE A 326 9.18 -18.86 15.92
N LYS A 327 7.88 -18.57 15.92
CA LYS A 327 7.36 -17.23 15.57
C LYS A 327 6.18 -16.75 16.42
N GLY A 328 5.55 -17.62 17.21
CA GLY A 328 4.34 -17.30 17.98
C GLY A 328 3.07 -17.41 17.14
N SER A 329 2.05 -16.63 17.46
CA SER A 329 0.73 -16.72 16.81
C SER A 329 0.45 -15.62 15.80
N PHE A 330 -0.49 -15.92 14.89
CA PHE A 330 -0.86 -15.06 13.79
C PHE A 330 -2.37 -14.92 13.64
N GLU A 331 -2.80 -13.72 13.25
CA GLU A 331 -4.16 -13.46 12.79
C GLU A 331 -4.12 -13.09 11.30
N TRP A 332 -5.04 -13.65 10.51
CA TRP A 332 -5.11 -13.48 9.06
C TRP A 332 -6.48 -12.99 8.62
N ALA A 333 -6.52 -12.19 7.57
CA ALA A 333 -7.77 -11.71 6.98
C ALA A 333 -7.67 -11.59 5.46
N THR A 334 -8.83 -11.67 4.78
CA THR A 334 -9.05 -11.49 3.35
C THR A 334 -10.15 -10.45 3.14
N ASN A 335 -10.17 -9.75 2.00
CA ASN A 335 -11.14 -8.70 1.70
C ASN A 335 -11.22 -7.67 2.83
N VAL A 336 -10.06 -7.15 3.21
CA VAL A 336 -9.90 -6.33 4.40
C VAL A 336 -10.23 -4.89 4.05
N GLU A 337 -11.15 -4.31 4.80
CA GLU A 337 -11.40 -2.87 4.81
C GLU A 337 -10.16 -2.12 5.35
N PRO A 338 -9.60 -1.15 4.62
CA PRO A 338 -8.52 -0.31 5.15
C PRO A 338 -8.98 0.50 6.37
N GLU A 339 -8.04 0.77 7.27
CA GLU A 339 -8.18 1.87 8.21
C GLU A 339 -7.80 3.18 7.50
N TYR A 340 -8.28 4.33 7.99
CA TYR A 340 -8.07 5.62 7.33
C TYR A 340 -7.35 6.59 8.27
N VAL A 341 -6.30 7.24 7.77
CA VAL A 341 -5.48 8.18 8.54
C VAL A 341 -5.19 9.44 7.75
N TRP A 342 -4.97 10.54 8.46
CA TRP A 342 -4.40 11.75 7.87
C TRP A 342 -2.93 11.52 7.54
N PHE A 343 -2.53 11.87 6.33
CA PHE A 343 -1.15 11.72 5.90
C PHE A 343 -0.73 12.83 4.94
N ASN A 344 0.35 13.53 5.30
CA ASN A 344 0.92 14.66 4.55
C ASN A 344 2.16 14.29 3.70
N GLY A 345 2.52 13.00 3.64
CA GLY A 345 3.71 12.54 2.91
C GLY A 345 4.98 12.48 3.75
N HIS A 346 4.91 12.78 5.04
CA HIS A 346 6.01 12.61 6.00
C HIS A 346 5.68 11.55 7.04
N ALA A 347 6.67 10.72 7.37
CA ALA A 347 6.52 9.67 8.37
C ALA A 347 7.72 9.65 9.32
N THR A 348 7.51 9.19 10.54
CA THR A 348 8.60 8.90 11.48
C THR A 348 8.63 7.42 11.81
N HIS A 349 9.79 6.94 12.26
CA HIS A 349 10.04 5.53 12.50
C HIS A 349 10.79 5.37 13.81
N TYR A 350 10.51 4.26 14.50
CA TYR A 350 11.40 3.74 15.50
C TYR A 350 12.67 3.22 14.81
N VAL A 351 13.81 3.78 15.19
CA VAL A 351 15.14 3.35 14.74
C VAL A 351 15.80 2.58 15.87
N LEU A 352 16.61 1.56 15.53
CA LEU A 352 17.35 0.79 16.54
C LEU A 352 18.10 1.74 17.49
N GLY A 353 17.86 1.58 18.79
CA GLY A 353 18.46 2.40 19.85
C GLY A 353 17.57 3.50 20.41
N ASP A 354 16.43 3.80 19.77
CA ASP A 354 15.47 4.77 20.31
C ASP A 354 14.82 4.25 21.60
N GLU A 355 14.46 5.13 22.53
CA GLU A 355 13.59 4.75 23.66
C GLU A 355 12.13 4.66 23.21
N VAL A 356 11.40 3.67 23.73
CA VAL A 356 9.97 3.53 23.52
C VAL A 356 9.24 4.65 24.27
N ASP A 357 8.47 5.45 23.52
CA ASP A 357 7.78 6.65 24.01
C ASP A 357 6.27 6.43 24.28
N THR A 358 5.69 5.37 23.72
CA THR A 358 4.25 5.10 23.70
C THR A 358 3.96 3.61 23.75
N ILE A 359 2.81 3.24 24.33
CA ILE A 359 2.29 1.87 24.37
C ILE A 359 0.81 1.89 23.96
N PRO A 360 0.40 1.21 22.86
CA PRO A 360 1.25 0.47 21.93
C PRO A 360 2.25 1.37 21.19
N LEU A 361 3.44 0.84 20.89
CA LEU A 361 4.44 1.55 20.11
C LEU A 361 4.01 1.56 18.65
N GLN A 362 3.88 2.74 18.07
CA GLN A 362 3.73 2.90 16.62
C GLN A 362 5.12 2.85 15.98
N VAL A 363 5.49 1.69 15.46
CA VAL A 363 6.81 1.43 14.87
C VAL A 363 7.11 2.39 13.72
N ASN A 364 6.07 2.78 12.98
CA ASN A 364 6.09 3.94 12.13
C ASN A 364 4.84 4.78 12.37
N ARG A 365 4.98 6.10 12.24
CA ARG A 365 3.89 7.07 12.35
C ARG A 365 3.75 7.82 11.04
N LEU A 366 2.55 7.79 10.47
CA LEU A 366 2.22 8.65 9.33
C LEU A 366 1.77 10.00 9.89
N LEU A 367 2.47 11.07 9.50
CA LEU A 367 2.20 12.41 10.02
C LEU A 367 1.12 13.10 9.19
N GLY A 368 0.33 13.95 9.83
CA GLY A 368 -0.71 14.74 9.19
C GLY A 368 -1.86 15.01 10.15
N SER A 369 -2.74 15.93 9.76
CA SER A 369 -3.98 16.23 10.48
C SER A 369 -5.00 16.87 9.53
N ALA A 370 -6.24 17.08 9.97
CA ALA A 370 -7.23 17.80 9.17
C ALA A 370 -6.82 19.24 8.83
N THR A 371 -6.12 19.92 9.76
CA THR A 371 -5.73 21.33 9.62
C THR A 371 -4.47 21.54 8.77
N ASP A 372 -3.65 20.50 8.60
CA ASP A 372 -2.51 20.51 7.69
C ASP A 372 -2.99 20.57 6.24
N ARG A 373 -2.49 21.55 5.48
CA ARG A 373 -2.90 21.80 4.09
C ARG A 373 -2.45 20.71 3.12
N GLU A 374 -1.31 20.09 3.37
CA GLU A 374 -0.74 19.04 2.52
C GLU A 374 -1.30 17.65 2.87
N SER A 375 -1.98 17.54 4.01
CA SER A 375 -2.55 16.30 4.51
C SER A 375 -3.84 15.92 3.78
N LYS A 376 -3.89 14.65 3.35
CA LYS A 376 -5.10 13.98 2.83
C LYS A 376 -5.38 12.72 3.65
N ILE A 377 -6.62 12.22 3.57
CA ILE A 377 -7.02 10.94 4.15
C ILE A 377 -6.54 9.82 3.22
N TYR A 378 -5.73 8.89 3.74
CA TYR A 378 -5.20 7.73 3.03
C TYR A 378 -5.69 6.40 3.65
N PRO A 379 -5.89 5.35 2.83
CA PRO A 379 -6.17 4.01 3.33
C PRO A 379 -4.86 3.33 3.75
N VAL A 380 -4.89 2.64 4.87
CA VAL A 380 -3.75 1.91 5.43
C VAL A 380 -4.17 0.54 5.91
N LYS A 381 -3.30 -0.44 5.69
CA LYS A 381 -3.25 -1.66 6.48
C LYS A 381 -2.55 -1.32 7.80
N VAL A 382 -3.16 -1.66 8.92
CA VAL A 382 -2.49 -1.61 10.24
C VAL A 382 -2.19 -3.03 10.70
N HIS A 383 -0.90 -3.36 10.73
CA HIS A 383 -0.45 -4.63 11.30
C HIS A 383 -0.18 -4.42 12.79
N ARG A 384 -0.76 -5.28 13.64
CA ARG A 384 -0.64 -5.21 15.10
C ARG A 384 0.14 -6.40 15.63
N GLY A 385 0.74 -6.29 16.80
CA GLY A 385 1.49 -7.41 17.35
C GLY A 385 2.14 -7.06 18.65
N ASP A 386 3.13 -7.86 19.03
CA ASP A 386 4.05 -7.52 20.11
C ASP A 386 5.49 -7.86 19.70
N GLN A 387 6.44 -7.14 20.30
CA GLN A 387 7.85 -7.29 20.01
C GLN A 387 8.64 -7.33 21.31
N ILE A 388 9.76 -8.05 21.26
CA ILE A 388 10.69 -8.17 22.38
C ILE A 388 11.32 -6.80 22.70
N TYR A 389 11.38 -6.49 23.99
CA TYR A 389 11.72 -5.17 24.54
C TYR A 389 12.46 -5.33 25.86
N ASP A 390 13.43 -4.46 26.12
CA ASP A 390 14.18 -4.43 27.37
C ASP A 390 13.59 -3.37 28.33
N PRO A 391 13.02 -3.76 29.49
CA PRO A 391 12.37 -2.83 30.40
C PRO A 391 13.33 -1.86 31.11
N ASN A 392 14.62 -2.18 31.17
CA ASN A 392 15.60 -1.38 31.88
C ASN A 392 16.23 -0.32 30.96
N THR A 393 16.53 -0.69 29.71
CA THR A 393 17.04 0.26 28.70
C THR A 393 15.93 1.01 27.96
N LYS A 394 14.69 0.49 28.03
CA LYS A 394 13.51 0.99 27.33
C LYS A 394 13.61 0.97 25.80
N MET A 395 14.39 0.05 25.25
CA MET A 395 14.52 -0.13 23.81
C MET A 395 13.82 -1.40 23.35
N LEU A 396 13.35 -1.42 22.10
CA LEU A 396 13.10 -2.69 21.44
C LEU A 396 14.41 -3.46 21.30
N ILE A 397 14.34 -4.77 21.44
CA ILE A 397 15.48 -5.66 21.26
C ILE A 397 15.55 -6.07 19.78
N GLN A 398 16.75 -6.05 19.20
CA GLN A 398 17.07 -6.71 17.94
C GLN A 398 17.56 -8.14 18.26
N PRO A 399 16.72 -9.18 18.12
CA PRO A 399 17.16 -10.55 18.37
C PRO A 399 17.87 -11.14 17.15
N LYS A 400 18.78 -12.07 17.42
CA LYS A 400 19.28 -13.03 16.43
C LYS A 400 18.22 -14.12 16.23
N LEU A 401 17.54 -14.09 15.09
CA LEU A 401 16.47 -15.02 14.76
C LEU A 401 16.98 -16.21 13.95
N TRP A 402 17.96 -16.01 13.08
CA TRP A 402 18.38 -17.02 12.10
C TRP A 402 19.81 -17.52 12.32
N SER A 403 19.99 -18.84 12.17
CA SER A 403 21.26 -19.54 11.96
C SER A 403 20.98 -20.85 11.22
N ASP A 404 21.97 -21.38 10.52
CA ASP A 404 21.94 -22.74 9.94
C ASP A 404 22.33 -23.82 10.96
N ALA A 405 22.89 -23.41 12.10
CA ALA A 405 23.32 -24.29 13.18
C ALA A 405 22.43 -24.16 14.43
N LYS A 406 22.20 -25.29 15.09
CA LYS A 406 21.63 -25.33 16.44
C LYS A 406 22.72 -25.00 17.47
N GLY A 407 22.40 -24.21 18.49
CA GLY A 407 23.31 -23.76 19.54
C GLY A 407 24.10 -22.49 19.19
N ASP A 408 23.67 -21.75 18.18
CA ASP A 408 24.29 -20.48 17.74
C ASP A 408 23.47 -19.25 18.20
N SER A 409 22.72 -19.42 19.28
CA SER A 409 21.87 -18.40 19.92
C SER A 409 20.74 -17.87 19.01
N ALA A 410 20.43 -18.55 17.91
CA ALA A 410 19.39 -18.12 16.98
C ALA A 410 18.03 -18.63 17.42
N PHE A 411 17.07 -17.71 17.63
CA PHE A 411 15.76 -18.05 18.17
C PHE A 411 15.03 -19.14 17.36
N TRP A 412 15.12 -19.13 16.02
CA TRP A 412 14.43 -20.14 15.19
C TRP A 412 15.01 -21.55 15.31
N GLN A 413 16.21 -21.71 15.87
CA GLN A 413 16.84 -23.02 16.11
C GLN A 413 16.77 -23.43 17.58
N ASP A 414 17.00 -22.47 18.48
CA ASP A 414 17.24 -22.73 19.89
C ASP A 414 16.03 -22.42 20.78
N LEU A 415 15.09 -21.60 20.29
CA LEU A 415 13.88 -21.17 21.00
C LEU A 415 14.16 -20.51 22.36
N ASP A 416 15.34 -19.88 22.50
CA ASP A 416 15.74 -19.13 23.69
C ASP A 416 15.81 -17.63 23.39
N TRP A 417 14.91 -16.86 23.99
CA TRP A 417 14.86 -15.41 23.82
C TRP A 417 16.02 -14.67 24.47
N HIS A 418 16.55 -15.16 25.59
CA HIS A 418 17.65 -14.49 26.29
C HIS A 418 18.94 -14.59 25.48
N GLU A 419 19.24 -15.77 24.96
CA GLU A 419 20.38 -15.99 24.06
C GLU A 419 20.24 -15.18 22.77
N ALA A 420 19.06 -15.20 22.14
CA ALA A 420 18.78 -14.45 20.92
C ALA A 420 18.88 -12.94 21.11
N ALA A 421 18.36 -12.41 22.23
CA ALA A 421 18.47 -11.00 22.59
C ALA A 421 19.93 -10.60 22.83
N THR A 422 20.69 -11.41 23.58
CA THR A 422 22.10 -11.14 23.88
C THR A 422 22.93 -11.08 22.61
N ALA A 423 22.84 -12.12 21.76
CA ALA A 423 23.60 -12.20 20.53
C ALA A 423 23.24 -11.09 19.54
N GLY A 424 21.93 -10.83 19.36
CA GLY A 424 21.47 -9.82 18.42
C GLY A 424 21.81 -8.38 18.83
N MET A 425 21.67 -8.05 20.13
CA MET A 425 22.03 -6.73 20.65
C MET A 425 23.54 -6.49 20.66
N GLN A 426 24.34 -7.52 20.94
CA GLN A 426 25.80 -7.47 20.82
C GLN A 426 26.24 -7.18 19.37
N GLU A 427 25.64 -7.85 18.39
CA GLU A 427 25.95 -7.64 16.95
C GLU A 427 25.71 -6.18 16.52
N VAL A 428 24.63 -5.55 17.00
CA VAL A 428 24.33 -4.15 16.69
C VAL A 428 24.99 -3.13 17.63
N GLY A 429 25.78 -3.60 18.60
CA GLY A 429 26.49 -2.74 19.56
C GLY A 429 25.59 -1.96 20.51
N LEU A 430 24.37 -2.44 20.79
CA LEU A 430 23.42 -1.81 21.70
C LEU A 430 23.35 -2.56 23.05
N PRO A 431 23.07 -1.87 24.17
CA PRO A 431 23.03 -2.52 25.46
C PRO A 431 21.80 -3.41 25.63
N TYR A 432 21.99 -4.54 26.31
CA TYR A 432 20.93 -5.43 26.79
C TYR A 432 21.14 -5.65 28.29
N SER A 433 20.09 -5.46 29.09
CA SER A 433 20.14 -5.55 30.55
C SER A 433 20.17 -6.98 31.08
N GLY A 434 19.88 -7.96 30.22
CA GLY A 434 19.66 -9.35 30.61
C GLY A 434 18.18 -9.70 30.85
N GLU A 435 17.30 -8.69 30.86
CA GLU A 435 15.86 -8.87 31.01
C GLU A 435 15.12 -8.47 29.73
N TYR A 436 14.06 -9.22 29.40
CA TYR A 436 13.17 -8.89 28.30
C TYR A 436 11.70 -9.01 28.71
N ALA A 437 10.86 -8.26 28.02
CA ALA A 437 9.42 -8.34 28.03
C ALA A 437 8.91 -8.22 26.59
N PHE A 438 7.59 -8.30 26.40
CA PHE A 438 6.95 -8.00 25.12
C PHE A 438 6.02 -6.81 25.29
N ILE A 439 6.09 -5.86 24.36
CA ILE A 439 5.20 -4.72 24.32
C ILE A 439 4.36 -4.74 23.05
N PRO A 440 3.11 -4.27 23.09
CA PRO A 440 2.28 -4.20 21.90
C PRO A 440 2.81 -3.15 20.93
N THR A 441 2.73 -3.46 19.63
CA THR A 441 3.21 -2.61 18.54
C THR A 441 2.18 -2.50 17.42
N GLU A 442 2.19 -1.38 16.72
CA GLU A 442 1.40 -1.13 15.51
C GLU A 442 2.30 -0.63 14.39
N MET A 443 2.01 -1.03 13.16
CA MET A 443 2.74 -0.59 11.97
C MET A 443 1.77 -0.30 10.83
N TYR A 444 1.92 0.88 10.23
CA TYR A 444 1.03 1.42 9.21
C TYR A 444 1.62 1.22 7.81
N TRP A 445 0.84 0.63 6.92
CA TRP A 445 1.21 0.33 5.55
C TRP A 445 0.20 0.98 4.60
N PRO A 446 0.54 2.10 3.93
CA PRO A 446 -0.32 2.68 2.92
C PRO A 446 -0.67 1.69 1.82
N VAL A 447 -1.96 1.57 1.52
CA VAL A 447 -2.50 0.69 0.47
C VAL A 447 -2.54 1.48 -0.85
N ASN A 448 -1.90 0.96 -1.89
CA ASN A 448 -1.71 1.68 -3.16
C ASN A 448 -2.05 0.86 -4.42
N HIS A 449 -2.17 -0.45 -4.30
CA HIS A 449 -2.52 -1.38 -5.38
C HIS A 449 -3.89 -2.03 -5.10
N MET A 450 -4.30 -2.94 -5.97
CA MET A 450 -5.65 -3.51 -5.99
C MET A 450 -6.74 -2.46 -6.24
N VAL A 451 -6.44 -1.49 -7.09
CA VAL A 451 -7.40 -0.44 -7.47
C VAL A 451 -8.61 -1.09 -8.12
N SER A 452 -9.78 -0.83 -7.54
CA SER A 452 -11.05 -1.44 -7.97
C SER A 452 -11.64 -0.72 -9.18
N THR A 453 -12.64 -1.34 -9.80
CA THR A 453 -13.39 -0.69 -10.87
C THR A 453 -14.11 0.55 -10.35
N LYS A 454 -14.42 1.50 -11.24
CA LYS A 454 -15.13 2.74 -10.87
C LYS A 454 -16.47 2.46 -10.17
N ASP A 455 -17.15 1.38 -10.57
CA ASP A 455 -18.48 1.03 -10.07
C ASP A 455 -18.42 0.41 -8.65
N GLU A 456 -17.22 0.01 -8.22
CA GLU A 456 -16.93 -0.53 -6.88
C GLU A 456 -16.21 0.49 -5.98
N SER A 457 -15.99 1.71 -6.47
CA SER A 457 -15.43 2.78 -5.64
C SER A 457 -16.39 3.18 -4.52
N LEU A 458 -15.84 3.69 -3.41
CA LEU A 458 -16.65 4.15 -2.28
C LEU A 458 -17.65 5.23 -2.72
N SER A 459 -18.88 5.06 -2.28
CA SER A 459 -19.96 6.01 -2.45
C SER A 459 -19.98 7.06 -1.33
N CYS A 460 -20.79 8.10 -1.51
CA CYS A 460 -21.02 9.11 -0.49
C CYS A 460 -21.47 8.49 0.86
N ALA A 461 -22.33 7.47 0.80
CA ALA A 461 -22.95 6.88 1.99
C ALA A 461 -21.96 6.04 2.81
N ASP A 462 -20.89 5.53 2.19
CA ASP A 462 -19.85 4.79 2.88
C ASP A 462 -19.10 5.67 3.89
N CYS A 463 -18.94 6.96 3.58
CA CYS A 463 -18.24 7.92 4.45
C CYS A 463 -19.20 8.81 5.25
N HIS A 464 -20.26 9.32 4.62
CA HIS A 464 -21.19 10.30 5.21
C HIS A 464 -22.36 9.65 5.95
N THR A 465 -22.07 8.63 6.75
CA THR A 465 -23.03 7.95 7.61
C THR A 465 -22.68 8.16 9.08
N ARG A 466 -23.68 8.00 9.96
CA ARG A 466 -23.52 8.20 11.41
C ARG A 466 -22.82 7.04 12.08
N ASP A 467 -23.21 5.84 11.68
CA ASP A 467 -22.80 4.60 12.31
C ASP A 467 -22.08 3.76 11.25
N ASN A 468 -20.97 3.15 11.64
CA ASN A 468 -20.17 2.24 10.81
C ASN A 468 -19.73 2.82 9.46
N GLY A 469 -19.41 4.12 9.41
CA GLY A 469 -18.83 4.76 8.23
C GLY A 469 -17.32 4.56 8.15
N ARG A 470 -16.77 4.57 6.94
CA ARG A 470 -15.32 4.41 6.66
C ARG A 470 -14.46 5.37 7.48
N LEU A 471 -14.92 6.61 7.64
CA LEU A 471 -14.16 7.68 8.32
C LEU A 471 -14.47 7.79 9.82
N ALA A 472 -15.13 6.80 10.46
CA ALA A 472 -15.56 6.88 11.86
C ALA A 472 -14.40 7.16 12.85
N GLY A 473 -13.18 6.72 12.54
CA GLY A 473 -12.00 6.94 13.38
C GLY A 473 -11.46 8.39 13.36
N LEU A 474 -11.84 9.22 12.39
CA LEU A 474 -11.27 10.56 12.20
C LEU A 474 -12.19 11.65 12.74
N ASN A 475 -11.91 12.13 13.96
CA ASN A 475 -12.81 13.01 14.72
C ASN A 475 -12.33 14.46 14.84
N ASP A 476 -11.29 14.85 14.10
CA ASP A 476 -10.65 16.17 14.14
C ASP A 476 -11.20 17.18 13.13
N PHE A 477 -12.29 16.83 12.44
CA PHE A 477 -13.01 17.72 11.50
C PHE A 477 -14.50 17.42 11.48
N TYR A 478 -15.29 18.39 11.00
CA TYR A 478 -16.73 18.22 10.79
C TYR A 478 -17.00 17.51 9.45
N LEU A 479 -17.59 16.32 9.51
CA LEU A 479 -18.03 15.54 8.37
C LEU A 479 -19.55 15.59 8.23
N PRO A 480 -20.10 16.23 7.18
CA PRO A 480 -21.55 16.24 6.93
C PRO A 480 -22.14 14.83 6.91
N GLY A 481 -23.35 14.64 7.44
CA GLY A 481 -24.00 13.32 7.49
C GLY A 481 -23.59 12.45 8.69
N ARG A 482 -22.30 12.45 9.07
CA ARG A 482 -21.80 11.81 10.30
C ARG A 482 -22.02 12.69 11.52
N ASP A 483 -21.46 13.91 11.48
CA ASP A 483 -21.37 14.78 12.65
C ASP A 483 -22.60 15.69 12.81
N ARG A 484 -22.87 16.08 14.06
CA ARG A 484 -23.90 17.07 14.40
C ARG A 484 -23.27 18.31 15.00
N HIS A 485 -23.84 19.46 14.68
CA HIS A 485 -23.49 20.70 15.34
C HIS A 485 -24.78 21.38 15.80
N ALA A 486 -25.01 21.40 17.12
CA ALA A 486 -26.27 21.87 17.69
C ALA A 486 -26.69 23.26 17.20
N GLY A 487 -25.74 24.19 17.04
CA GLY A 487 -26.02 25.52 16.51
C GLY A 487 -26.44 25.54 15.03
N ILE A 488 -25.83 24.68 14.19
CA ILE A 488 -26.19 24.58 12.77
C ILE A 488 -27.54 23.87 12.64
N ASP A 489 -27.76 22.82 13.44
CA ASP A 489 -29.03 22.10 13.49
C ASP A 489 -30.19 23.02 13.94
N ILE A 490 -29.97 23.85 14.96
CA ILE A 490 -30.96 24.85 15.41
C ILE A 490 -31.20 25.88 14.31
N LEU A 491 -30.14 26.45 13.71
CA LEU A 491 -30.28 27.41 12.62
C LEU A 491 -31.05 26.81 11.43
N GLY A 492 -30.72 25.58 11.04
CA GLY A 492 -31.43 24.84 9.99
C GLY A 492 -32.90 24.65 10.31
N LYS A 493 -33.24 24.23 11.53
CA LYS A 493 -34.64 24.12 11.99
C LYS A 493 -35.35 25.47 11.94
N LEU A 494 -34.72 26.53 12.44
CA LEU A 494 -35.28 27.88 12.42
C LEU A 494 -35.53 28.38 11.00
N MET A 495 -34.63 28.11 10.05
CA MET A 495 -34.81 28.45 8.64
C MET A 495 -36.00 27.69 8.02
N ILE A 496 -36.15 26.40 8.30
CA ILE A 496 -37.29 25.60 7.83
C ILE A 496 -38.60 26.14 8.40
N PHE A 497 -38.65 26.38 9.73
CA PHE A 497 -39.83 26.96 10.37
C PHE A 497 -40.14 28.37 9.85
N GLY A 498 -39.12 29.20 9.65
CA GLY A 498 -39.26 30.54 9.09
C GLY A 498 -39.80 30.53 7.65
N ALA A 499 -39.30 29.63 6.81
CA ALA A 499 -39.79 29.46 5.44
C ALA A 499 -41.26 29.00 5.42
N LEU A 500 -41.61 28.01 6.26
CA LEU A 500 -42.99 27.53 6.39
C LEU A 500 -43.92 28.65 6.89
N LEU A 501 -43.49 29.41 7.89
CA LEU A 501 -44.23 30.57 8.39
C LEU A 501 -44.44 31.62 7.29
N GLY A 502 -43.40 31.90 6.49
CA GLY A 502 -43.49 32.82 5.35
C GLY A 502 -44.51 32.37 4.30
N VAL A 503 -44.54 31.08 3.97
CA VAL A 503 -45.54 30.50 3.06
C VAL A 503 -46.95 30.64 3.62
N VAL A 504 -47.15 30.35 4.91
CA VAL A 504 -48.46 30.48 5.58
C VAL A 504 -48.92 31.94 5.59
N ILE A 505 -48.05 32.88 5.96
CA ILE A 505 -48.36 34.32 5.95
C ILE A 505 -48.73 34.77 4.54
N HIS A 506 -47.97 34.35 3.52
CA HIS A 506 -48.27 34.69 2.13
C HIS A 506 -49.62 34.13 1.67
N ALA A 507 -49.94 32.88 2.03
CA ALA A 507 -51.21 32.26 1.72
C ALA A 507 -52.39 32.95 2.41
N MET A 508 -52.24 33.30 3.70
CA MET A 508 -53.25 34.06 4.45
C MET A 508 -53.48 35.45 3.85
N ALA A 509 -52.40 36.16 3.48
CA ALA A 509 -52.52 37.47 2.84
C ALA A 509 -53.28 37.39 1.51
N ARG A 510 -53.00 36.36 0.68
CA ARG A 510 -53.77 36.08 -0.55
C ARG A 510 -55.24 35.81 -0.25
N PHE A 511 -55.54 35.02 0.77
CA PHE A 511 -56.91 34.68 1.15
C PHE A 511 -57.70 35.91 1.62
N ILE A 512 -57.11 36.73 2.50
CA ILE A 512 -57.73 37.98 2.98
C ILE A 512 -57.97 38.96 1.83
N MET A 513 -57.00 39.12 0.93
CA MET A 513 -57.17 39.96 -0.26
C MET A 513 -58.29 39.44 -1.17
N ALA A 514 -58.40 38.13 -1.37
CA ALA A 514 -59.48 37.54 -2.16
C ALA A 514 -60.87 37.77 -1.54
N ILE A 515 -61.00 37.70 -0.21
CA ILE A 515 -62.26 38.02 0.49
C ILE A 515 -62.60 39.51 0.31
N ARG A 516 -61.63 40.41 0.54
CA ARG A 516 -61.84 41.85 0.36
C ARG A 516 -62.21 42.23 -1.07
N HIS A 517 -61.62 41.57 -2.07
CA HIS A 517 -61.95 41.80 -3.46
C HIS A 517 -63.39 41.35 -3.81
N LYS A 518 -63.87 40.26 -3.19
CA LYS A 518 -65.27 39.82 -3.28
C LYS A 518 -66.24 40.78 -2.58
N GLU A 519 -65.86 41.35 -1.44
CA GLU A 519 -66.67 42.37 -0.75
C GLU A 519 -66.81 43.64 -1.59
N ILE A 520 -65.74 44.09 -2.24
CA ILE A 520 -65.77 45.26 -3.15
C ILE A 520 -66.67 44.99 -4.37
N GLU A 521 -66.54 43.82 -5.02
CA GLU A 521 -67.46 43.42 -6.11
C GLU A 521 -68.94 43.33 -5.64
N SER A 522 -69.19 42.98 -4.38
CA SER A 522 -70.55 42.90 -3.83
C SER A 522 -71.14 44.26 -3.41
N GLN A 523 -70.31 45.27 -3.14
CA GLN A 523 -70.76 46.63 -2.80
C GLN A 523 -71.01 47.49 -4.05
N ASP A 524 -70.41 47.15 -5.20
CA ASP A 524 -70.58 47.86 -6.48
C ASP A 524 -71.76 47.37 -7.35
N ILE A 525 -72.75 46.67 -6.76
CA ILE A 525 -74.02 46.37 -7.44
C ILE A 525 -75.18 46.96 -6.64
N ASN A 526 -75.40 48.25 -6.80
CA ASN A 526 -76.72 48.87 -6.66
C ASN A 526 -77.04 49.58 -7.98
N TYR A 527 -78.08 49.11 -8.65
CA TYR A 527 -78.70 49.77 -9.82
C TYR A 527 -79.41 51.06 -9.42
#